data_AF-A0A6A5Z6M3-F1
#
_entry.id   AF-A0A6A5Z6M3-F1
#
_cell.length_a   1.000
_cell.length_b   1.000
_cell.length_c   1.000
_cell.angle_alpha   90.00
_cell.angle_beta   90.00
_cell.angle_gamma   90.00
#
_symmetry.space_group_name_H-M   'P 1'
#
loop_
_entity.id
_entity.type
_entity.pdbx_description
1 polymer ?
#
loop_
_entity_poly.entity_id
_entity_poly.type
_entity_poly.pdbx_seq_one_letter_code
_entity_poly.pdbx_strand_id
1 'polypeptide(L)'
;MSSASSSSSSVSDSDMPKGDPNKLARPRLGSRKSSGTIIIPRDSLQVELKEEEYDVGDARTMSPRRSSEEIEKMGQDARQALMDQAKALQASLMEIVDRVQVVKSEHEKLEGGNKFLQSYIGELMQTSKITSAGAAKGKAKGKGRTIK
;
A
#
# COMPACT_ATOMS: atom_id res chain seq x y z
N MET A 1 -26.97 -0.79 18.53
CA MET A 1 -27.71 -1.41 17.43
C MET A 1 -26.93 -1.16 16.17
N SER A 2 -26.22 -2.18 15.66
CA SER A 2 -25.29 -2.03 14.55
C SER A 2 -25.81 -2.82 13.35
N SER A 3 -26.27 -2.08 12.34
CA SER A 3 -26.79 -2.54 11.07
C SER A 3 -25.67 -3.12 10.20
N ALA A 4 -25.80 -4.38 9.79
CA ALA A 4 -24.94 -4.97 8.76
C ALA A 4 -25.37 -4.45 7.38
N SER A 5 -24.42 -3.84 6.67
CA SER A 5 -24.52 -3.37 5.29
C SER A 5 -24.69 -4.55 4.33
N SER A 6 -25.78 -4.54 3.57
CA SER A 6 -26.05 -5.48 2.48
C SER A 6 -25.27 -5.08 1.22
N SER A 7 -24.24 -5.85 0.87
CA SER A 7 -23.60 -5.77 -0.45
C SER A 7 -24.44 -6.54 -1.48
N SER A 8 -25.29 -5.81 -2.20
CA SER A 8 -25.92 -6.31 -3.42
C SER A 8 -24.89 -6.30 -4.56
N SER A 9 -24.49 -7.48 -5.04
CA SER A 9 -23.74 -7.60 -6.29
C SER A 9 -24.71 -7.95 -7.41
N SER A 10 -25.23 -6.92 -8.07
CA SER A 10 -25.93 -7.04 -9.35
C SER A 10 -24.88 -7.23 -10.46
N VAL A 11 -24.81 -8.42 -11.05
CA VAL A 11 -24.02 -8.62 -12.28
C VAL A 11 -24.88 -8.20 -13.48
N SER A 12 -24.53 -7.05 -14.07
CA SER A 12 -25.07 -6.60 -15.34
C SER A 12 -24.29 -7.26 -16.47
N ASP A 13 -25.02 -8.04 -17.28
CA ASP A 13 -24.57 -8.72 -18.49
C ASP A 13 -24.43 -7.68 -19.61
N SER A 14 -23.20 -7.36 -20.04
CA SER A 14 -22.87 -6.75 -21.34
C SER A 14 -21.36 -6.62 -21.50
N ASP A 15 -20.68 -7.72 -21.82
CA ASP A 15 -19.49 -7.71 -22.69
C ASP A 15 -19.10 -9.16 -23.05
N MET A 16 -19.26 -9.54 -24.32
CA MET A 16 -18.93 -10.87 -24.83
C MET A 16 -17.51 -10.86 -25.42
N PRO A 17 -16.50 -11.51 -24.82
CA PRO A 17 -15.33 -11.94 -25.58
C PRO A 17 -15.68 -13.25 -26.32
N LYS A 18 -15.40 -13.28 -27.63
CA LYS A 18 -15.51 -14.47 -28.50
C LYS A 18 -14.85 -15.68 -27.81
N GLY A 19 -15.65 -16.67 -27.40
CA GLY A 19 -15.16 -17.89 -26.75
C GLY A 19 -14.45 -18.84 -27.73
N ASP A 20 -13.40 -19.52 -27.25
CA ASP A 20 -12.66 -20.57 -27.96
C ASP A 20 -13.61 -21.61 -28.61
N PRO A 21 -13.42 -21.99 -29.89
CA PRO A 21 -14.29 -22.97 -30.58
C PRO A 21 -14.16 -24.40 -30.04
N ASN A 22 -13.18 -24.67 -29.17
CA ASN A 22 -12.89 -26.00 -28.62
C ASN A 22 -13.36 -26.18 -27.16
N LYS A 23 -14.10 -25.20 -26.61
CA LYS A 23 -14.68 -25.30 -25.27
C LYS A 23 -16.18 -25.53 -25.40
N LEU A 24 -16.63 -26.71 -24.98
CA LEU A 24 -18.06 -26.99 -24.83
C LEU A 24 -18.66 -25.95 -23.88
N ALA A 25 -19.63 -25.19 -24.36
CA ALA A 25 -20.30 -24.17 -23.58
C ALA A 25 -21.01 -24.84 -22.39
N ARG A 26 -20.67 -24.41 -21.17
CA ARG A 26 -21.31 -24.91 -19.95
C ARG A 26 -22.82 -24.62 -20.05
N PRO A 27 -23.71 -25.61 -19.83
CA PRO A 27 -25.14 -25.38 -19.83
C PRO A 27 -25.50 -24.25 -18.88
N ARG A 28 -26.35 -23.32 -19.33
CA ARG A 28 -26.78 -22.20 -18.50
C ARG A 28 -27.57 -22.75 -17.32
N LEU A 29 -27.07 -22.52 -16.11
CA LEU A 29 -27.82 -22.84 -14.90
C LEU A 29 -29.04 -21.93 -14.86
N GLY A 30 -30.24 -22.52 -14.88
CA GLY A 30 -31.49 -21.78 -14.75
C GLY A 30 -31.51 -20.97 -13.46
N SER A 31 -32.19 -19.83 -13.46
CA SER A 31 -32.30 -18.95 -12.29
C SER A 31 -33.08 -19.65 -11.19
N ARG A 32 -32.37 -20.37 -10.31
CA ARG A 32 -32.93 -20.91 -9.08
C ARG A 32 -32.98 -19.79 -8.06
N LYS A 33 -34.11 -19.68 -7.34
CA LYS A 33 -34.24 -18.81 -6.16
C LYS A 33 -33.09 -19.18 -5.21
N SER A 34 -32.41 -18.19 -4.62
CA SER A 34 -31.33 -18.49 -3.68
C SER A 34 -31.91 -19.27 -2.50
N SER A 35 -31.66 -20.59 -2.45
CA SER A 35 -31.78 -21.34 -1.21
C SER A 35 -30.85 -20.65 -0.23
N GLY A 36 -31.35 -20.25 0.93
CA GLY A 36 -30.58 -19.50 1.92
C GLY A 36 -29.25 -20.16 2.28
N THR A 37 -28.45 -19.43 3.05
CA THR A 37 -27.13 -19.86 3.50
C THR A 37 -27.14 -21.28 4.07
N ILE A 38 -26.29 -22.15 3.50
CA ILE A 38 -26.05 -23.54 3.95
C ILE A 38 -25.15 -23.57 5.22
N ILE A 39 -24.69 -22.41 5.69
CA ILE A 39 -23.81 -22.30 6.86
C ILE A 39 -24.62 -22.56 8.12
N ILE A 40 -24.44 -23.75 8.69
CA ILE A 40 -24.98 -24.12 10.00
C ILE A 40 -23.85 -23.93 11.04
N PRO A 41 -24.11 -23.23 12.17
CA PRO A 41 -23.14 -23.12 13.25
C PRO A 41 -22.71 -24.49 13.77
N ARG A 42 -21.42 -24.62 14.10
CA ARG A 42 -20.81 -25.89 14.54
C ARG A 42 -21.51 -26.49 15.78
N ASP A 43 -22.04 -25.63 16.63
CA ASP A 43 -22.68 -26.01 17.89
C ASP A 43 -24.20 -26.23 17.75
N SER A 44 -24.72 -26.25 16.52
CA SER A 44 -26.15 -26.49 16.30
C SER A 44 -26.52 -27.95 16.64
N LEU A 45 -27.69 -28.12 17.25
CA LEU A 45 -28.21 -29.43 17.66
C LEU A 45 -28.42 -30.42 16.50
N GLN A 46 -28.48 -29.94 15.26
CA GLN A 46 -28.65 -30.77 14.06
C GLN A 46 -27.32 -31.23 13.43
N VAL A 47 -26.17 -30.80 13.95
CA VAL A 47 -24.85 -31.18 13.43
C VAL A 47 -24.23 -32.25 14.35
N GLU A 48 -24.45 -33.52 14.01
CA GLU A 48 -23.79 -34.64 14.68
C GLU A 48 -22.34 -34.74 14.17
N LEU A 49 -21.40 -34.10 14.89
CA LEU A 49 -19.96 -34.32 14.69
C LEU A 49 -19.56 -35.66 15.30
N LYS A 50 -19.94 -36.75 14.62
CA LYS A 50 -19.48 -38.09 14.99
C LYS A 50 -18.05 -38.27 14.48
N GLU A 51 -17.14 -38.76 15.33
CA GLU A 51 -15.92 -39.40 14.83
C GLU A 51 -16.38 -40.67 14.10
N GLU A 52 -16.48 -40.57 12.78
CA GLU A 52 -16.78 -41.72 11.93
C GLU A 52 -15.53 -42.60 11.85
N GLU A 53 -15.63 -43.81 12.39
CA GLU A 53 -14.66 -44.87 12.13
C GLU A 53 -14.90 -45.40 10.71
N TYR A 54 -13.95 -45.12 9.81
CA TYR A 54 -14.04 -45.54 8.41
C TYR A 54 -13.68 -47.01 8.26
N ASP A 55 -14.48 -47.74 7.49
CA ASP A 55 -14.23 -49.14 7.17
C ASP A 55 -13.00 -49.29 6.26
N VAL A 56 -12.36 -50.47 6.31
CA VAL A 56 -11.14 -50.81 5.56
C VAL A 56 -11.37 -50.75 4.04
N GLY A 57 -12.61 -50.88 3.59
CA GLY A 57 -13.03 -50.75 2.19
C GLY A 57 -13.59 -49.38 1.79
N ASP A 58 -13.57 -48.37 2.66
CA ASP A 58 -14.16 -47.06 2.35
C ASP A 58 -13.38 -46.35 1.23
N ALA A 59 -14.04 -46.07 0.10
CA ALA A 59 -13.42 -45.38 -1.03
C ALA A 59 -12.82 -44.00 -0.66
N ARG A 60 -13.31 -43.37 0.42
CA ARG A 60 -12.73 -42.13 0.97
C ARG A 60 -11.31 -42.36 1.50
N THR A 61 -11.00 -43.54 2.06
CA THR A 61 -9.63 -43.90 2.52
C THR A 61 -8.73 -44.33 1.36
N MET A 62 -9.30 -44.71 0.22
CA MET A 62 -8.59 -45.17 -0.98
C MET A 62 -8.11 -44.04 -1.92
N SER A 63 -8.50 -42.78 -1.66
CA SER A 63 -7.90 -41.64 -2.36
C SER A 63 -6.46 -41.43 -1.85
N PRO A 64 -5.44 -41.20 -2.71
CA PRO A 64 -4.10 -40.88 -2.26
C PRO A 64 -4.12 -39.64 -1.37
N ARG A 65 -4.11 -39.84 -0.04
CA ARG A 65 -3.95 -38.79 0.96
C ARG A 65 -2.46 -38.65 1.20
N ARG A 66 -1.97 -37.41 1.30
CA ARG A 66 -0.64 -37.15 1.85
C ARG A 66 -0.55 -37.82 3.21
N SER A 67 0.58 -38.44 3.51
CA SER A 67 0.78 -39.02 4.83
C SER A 67 0.66 -37.91 5.90
N SER A 68 0.21 -38.25 7.11
CA SER A 68 0.11 -37.29 8.22
C SER A 68 1.44 -36.57 8.46
N GLU A 69 2.55 -37.31 8.33
CA GLU A 69 3.92 -36.79 8.41
C GLU A 69 4.22 -35.74 7.33
N GLU A 70 3.80 -35.97 6.08
CA GLU A 70 4.00 -35.01 4.98
C GLU A 70 3.18 -33.72 5.20
N ILE A 71 1.97 -33.84 5.74
CA ILE A 71 1.11 -32.70 6.07
C ILE A 71 1.73 -31.87 7.20
N GLU A 72 2.24 -32.52 8.25
CA GLU A 72 2.90 -31.84 9.36
C GLU A 72 4.17 -31.10 8.88
N LYS A 73 5.01 -31.77 8.08
CA LYS A 73 6.19 -31.15 7.48
C LYS A 73 5.83 -29.92 6.63
N MET A 74 4.81 -30.02 5.79
CA MET A 74 4.34 -28.89 4.98
C MET A 74 3.86 -27.72 5.87
N GLY A 75 3.21 -28.02 6.99
CA GLY A 75 2.80 -27.02 7.97
C GLY A 75 3.98 -26.34 8.66
N GLN A 76 5.05 -27.09 8.97
CA GLN A 76 6.29 -26.54 9.54
C GLN A 76 7.02 -25.66 8.51
N ASP A 77 7.17 -26.12 7.27
CA ASP A 77 7.80 -25.37 6.19
C ASP A 77 7.07 -24.06 5.91
N ALA A 78 5.73 -24.07 5.91
CA ALA A 78 4.93 -22.86 5.73
C ALA A 78 5.13 -21.85 6.87
N ARG A 79 5.19 -22.32 8.13
CA ARG A 79 5.47 -21.44 9.29
C ARG A 79 6.88 -20.85 9.21
N GLN A 80 7.86 -21.67 8.84
CA GLN A 80 9.24 -21.23 8.70
C GLN A 80 9.37 -20.17 7.59
N ALA A 81 8.75 -20.41 6.43
CA ALA A 81 8.73 -19.43 5.33
C ALA A 81 8.10 -18.10 5.75
N LEU A 82 7.00 -18.13 6.51
CA LEU A 82 6.38 -16.92 7.05
C LEU A 82 7.30 -16.18 8.03
N MET A 83 7.99 -16.91 8.91
CA MET A 83 8.95 -16.31 9.84
C MET A 83 10.11 -15.64 9.11
N ASP A 84 10.64 -16.27 8.07
CA ASP A 84 11.78 -15.73 7.33
C ASP A 84 11.38 -14.53 6.47
N GLN A 85 10.16 -14.52 5.90
CA GLN A 85 9.61 -13.32 5.27
C GLN A 85 9.44 -12.16 6.26
N ALA A 86 8.93 -12.43 7.47
CA ALA A 86 8.78 -11.41 8.49
C ALA A 86 10.12 -10.79 8.91
N LYS A 87 11.17 -11.62 9.07
CA LYS A 87 12.53 -11.14 9.36
C LYS A 87 13.09 -10.28 8.22
N ALA A 88 12.92 -10.71 6.97
CA ALA A 88 13.39 -9.95 5.81
C ALA A 88 12.69 -8.58 5.72
N LEU A 89 11.38 -8.54 5.95
CA LEU A 89 10.62 -7.29 6.02
C LEU A 89 11.10 -6.38 7.15
N GLN A 90 11.34 -6.93 8.35
CA GLN A 90 11.86 -6.16 9.47
C GLN A 90 13.24 -5.55 9.18
N ALA A 91 14.15 -6.31 8.56
CA ALA A 91 15.46 -5.83 8.15
C ALA A 91 15.34 -4.70 7.10
N SER A 92 14.48 -4.88 6.10
CA SER A 92 14.21 -3.86 5.08
C SER A 92 13.64 -2.57 5.69
N LEU A 93 12.75 -2.69 6.68
CA LEU A 93 12.20 -1.52 7.38
C LEU A 93 13.26 -0.77 8.19
N MET A 94 14.16 -1.48 8.89
CA MET A 94 15.27 -0.83 9.61
C MET A 94 16.18 -0.07 8.64
N GLU A 95 16.52 -0.67 7.51
CA GLU A 95 17.34 -0.01 6.48
C GLU A 95 16.68 1.26 5.92
N ILE A 96 15.35 1.23 5.70
CA ILE A 96 14.61 2.42 5.25
C ILE A 96 14.64 3.51 6.33
N VAL A 97 14.47 3.16 7.60
CA VAL A 97 14.53 4.12 8.71
C VAL A 97 15.90 4.82 8.74
N ASP A 98 16.99 4.07 8.61
CA ASP A 98 18.35 4.62 8.59
C ASP A 98 18.54 5.59 7.41
N ARG A 99 18.09 5.21 6.21
CA ARG A 99 18.14 6.08 5.02
C ARG A 99 17.34 7.37 5.22
N VAL A 100 16.16 7.28 5.83
CA VAL A 100 15.32 8.45 6.14
C VAL A 100 16.02 9.38 7.13
N GLN A 101 16.71 8.85 8.13
CA GLN A 101 17.48 9.66 9.08
C GLN A 101 18.62 10.42 8.39
N VAL A 102 19.35 9.77 7.48
CA VAL A 102 20.41 10.42 6.69
C VAL A 102 19.81 11.57 5.88
N VAL A 103 18.76 11.31 5.10
CA VAL A 103 18.09 12.33 4.27
C VAL A 103 17.59 13.49 5.12
N LYS A 104 17.02 13.22 6.30
CA LYS A 104 16.56 14.27 7.21
C LYS A 104 17.72 15.15 7.68
N SER A 105 18.85 14.56 8.06
CA SER A 105 20.03 15.32 8.51
C SER A 105 20.63 16.18 7.39
N GLU A 106 20.63 15.68 6.16
CA GLU A 106 21.07 16.45 4.99
C GLU A 106 20.11 17.58 4.66
N HIS A 107 18.80 17.33 4.75
CA HIS A 107 17.78 18.34 4.57
C HIS A 107 17.92 19.48 5.58
N GLU A 108 18.15 19.18 6.87
CA GLU A 108 18.38 20.20 7.90
C GLU A 108 19.61 21.07 7.58
N LYS A 109 20.69 20.47 7.07
CA LYS A 109 21.88 21.22 6.62
C LYS A 109 21.58 22.12 5.42
N LEU A 110 20.89 21.59 4.41
CA LEU A 110 20.51 22.35 3.21
C LEU A 110 19.56 23.50 3.56
N GLU A 111 18.60 23.26 4.45
CA GLU A 111 17.67 24.27 4.93
C GLU A 111 18.40 25.37 5.71
N GLY A 112 19.34 25.00 6.60
CA GLY A 112 20.20 25.95 7.31
C GLY A 112 21.06 26.79 6.36
N GLY A 113 21.67 26.15 5.36
CA GLY A 113 22.45 26.83 4.32
C GLY A 113 21.59 27.79 3.47
N ASN A 114 20.38 27.38 3.11
CA ASN A 114 19.45 28.22 2.34
C ASN A 114 19.00 29.45 3.16
N LYS A 115 18.67 29.25 4.44
CA LYS A 115 18.39 30.36 5.37
C LYS A 115 19.56 31.34 5.46
N PHE A 116 20.78 30.84 5.61
CA PHE A 116 21.98 31.68 5.64
C PHE A 116 22.15 32.50 4.35
N LEU A 117 22.01 31.87 3.19
CA LEU A 117 22.11 32.55 1.89
C LEU A 117 21.02 33.62 1.74
N GLN A 118 19.78 33.33 2.14
CA GLN A 118 18.69 34.30 2.10
C GLN A 118 18.97 35.51 2.99
N SER A 119 19.43 35.30 4.23
CA SER A 119 19.84 36.37 5.13
C SER A 119 20.97 37.21 4.54
N TYR A 120 22.01 36.57 4.02
CA TYR A 120 23.15 37.26 3.40
C TYR A 120 22.75 38.10 2.19
N ILE A 121 21.91 37.55 1.30
CA ILE A 121 21.36 38.29 0.16
C ILE A 121 20.53 39.48 0.66
N GLY A 122 19.69 39.28 1.68
CA GLY A 122 18.90 40.35 2.28
C GLY A 122 19.75 41.51 2.80
N GLU A 123 20.80 41.21 3.56
CA GLU A 123 21.76 42.20 4.08
C GLU A 123 22.51 42.90 2.95
N LEU A 124 22.99 42.16 1.95
CA LEU A 124 23.70 42.71 0.80
C LEU A 124 22.80 43.65 -0.02
N MET A 125 21.54 43.29 -0.23
CA MET A 125 20.57 44.15 -0.90
C MET A 125 20.25 45.40 -0.09
N GLN A 126 20.12 45.28 1.24
CA GLN A 126 19.86 46.43 2.12
C GLN A 126 21.04 47.41 2.12
N THR A 127 22.26 46.91 2.28
CA THR A 127 23.49 47.72 2.20
C THR A 127 23.67 48.35 0.83
N SER A 128 23.37 47.61 -0.26
CA SER A 128 23.41 48.15 -1.63
C SER A 128 22.41 49.29 -1.85
N LYS A 129 21.22 49.22 -1.25
CA LYS A 129 20.22 50.31 -1.31
C LYS A 129 20.68 51.56 -0.55
N ILE A 130 21.28 51.38 0.63
CA ILE A 130 21.73 52.50 1.48
C ILE A 130 22.93 53.22 0.83
N THR A 131 23.91 52.46 0.32
CA THR A 131 25.12 53.00 -0.31
C THR A 131 24.84 53.69 -1.65
N SER A 132 23.92 53.16 -2.48
CA SER A 132 23.51 53.82 -3.73
C SER A 132 22.67 55.08 -3.50
N ALA A 133 21.80 55.12 -2.48
CA ALA A 133 21.06 56.32 -2.10
C ALA A 133 21.97 57.43 -1.53
N GLY A 134 23.06 57.05 -0.84
CA GLY A 134 24.06 58.00 -0.32
C GLY A 134 24.91 58.67 -1.41
N ALA A 135 25.21 57.98 -2.50
CA ALA A 135 26.00 58.51 -3.61
C ALA A 135 25.25 59.55 -4.48
N ALA A 136 23.91 59.52 -4.50
CA ALA A 136 23.10 60.44 -5.30
C ALA A 136 22.99 61.86 -4.71
N LYS A 137 23.20 62.06 -3.41
CA LYS A 137 23.10 63.39 -2.76
C LYS A 137 24.36 64.25 -2.90
N GLY A 138 25.48 63.71 -3.40
CA GLY A 138 26.76 64.42 -3.49
C GLY A 138 27.05 65.14 -4.81
N LYS A 139 26.19 65.02 -5.84
CA LYS A 139 26.50 65.48 -7.21
C LYS A 139 25.39 66.32 -7.85
N ALA A 140 24.81 67.23 -7.09
CA ALA A 140 23.89 68.26 -7.61
C ALA A 140 24.38 69.67 -7.23
N LYS A 141 25.63 70.01 -7.55
CA LYS A 141 26.11 71.39 -7.55
C LYS A 141 26.88 71.67 -8.83
N GLY A 142 26.25 72.44 -9.71
CA GLY A 142 26.89 73.08 -10.85
C GLY A 142 26.43 72.52 -12.20
N LYS A 143 25.60 73.31 -12.90
CA LYS A 143 26.04 74.11 -14.07
C LYS A 143 24.82 74.52 -14.90
N GLY A 144 24.15 75.58 -14.48
CA GLY A 144 23.21 76.34 -15.31
C GLY A 144 23.73 77.76 -15.45
N ARG A 145 24.54 78.02 -16.47
CA ARG A 145 24.90 79.38 -16.90
C ARG A 145 24.42 79.54 -18.33
N THR A 146 23.17 79.98 -18.47
CA THR A 146 22.59 80.44 -19.73
C THR A 146 23.21 81.80 -20.03
N ILE A 147 23.91 81.92 -21.15
CA ILE A 147 24.48 83.16 -21.64
C ILE A 147 23.51 83.70 -22.70
N LYS A 148 23.09 84.94 -22.52
CA LYS A 148 22.24 85.72 -23.43
C LYS A 148 23.12 86.52 -24.37
#